data_AF-A0A258THX1-F1
#
_entry.id   AF-A0A258THX1-F1
#
_cell.length_a   1.000
_cell.length_b   1.000
_cell.length_c   1.000
_cell.angle_alpha   90.00
_cell.angle_beta   90.00
_cell.angle_gamma   90.00
#
_symmetry.space_group_name_H-M   'P 1'
#
loop_
_entity.id
_entity.type
_entity.pdbx_description
1 polymer ?
#
loop_
_entity_poly.entity_id
_entity_poly.type
_entity_poly.pdbx_seq_one_letter_code
_entity_poly.pdbx_strand_id
1 'polypeptide(L)'
;MPHGLPLTLKLIDGSMLLYWGIAALGCFGLLHLPKEAMYAGYGTPHVDAWNWSFAPIDLAFALTGLLAVRMARQGDPRWRPYALISLALTFCAGLMAVSYWALTSDFDPAWWGPNLALVGAALWWTPRLIGSHG
;
A
#
# COMPACT_ATOMS: atom_id res chain seq x y z
N MET A 1 4.66 13.75 -15.26
CA MET A 1 4.10 12.51 -14.66
C MET A 1 3.04 11.96 -15.61
N PRO A 2 3.05 10.65 -15.95
CA PRO A 2 2.06 10.05 -16.84
C PRO A 2 0.62 10.36 -16.43
N HIS A 3 -0.26 10.59 -17.41
CA HIS A 3 -1.68 10.83 -17.14
C HIS A 3 -2.28 9.62 -16.41
N GLY A 4 -3.01 9.86 -15.31
CA GLY A 4 -3.60 8.81 -14.47
C GLY A 4 -2.75 8.39 -13.26
N LEU A 5 -1.42 8.35 -13.38
CA LEU A 5 -0.54 8.00 -12.26
C LEU A 5 -0.77 8.86 -11.00
N PRO A 6 -0.94 10.20 -11.08
CA PRO A 6 -1.19 11.00 -9.88
C PRO A 6 -2.50 10.61 -9.18
N LEU A 7 -3.52 10.20 -9.93
CA LEU A 7 -4.79 9.76 -9.35
C LEU A 7 -4.62 8.40 -8.67
N THR A 8 -3.95 7.45 -9.32
CA THR A 8 -3.67 6.13 -8.74
C THR A 8 -2.89 6.25 -7.44
N LEU A 9 -1.79 7.01 -7.41
CA LEU A 9 -0.99 7.21 -6.19
C LEU A 9 -1.85 7.82 -5.07
N LYS A 10 -2.58 8.90 -5.34
CA LYS A 10 -3.47 9.51 -4.32
C LYS A 10 -4.50 8.53 -3.73
N LEU A 11 -5.09 7.68 -4.58
CA LEU A 11 -6.09 6.70 -4.13
C LEU A 11 -5.46 5.59 -3.30
N ILE A 12 -4.36 5.00 -3.77
CA ILE A 12 -3.64 3.93 -3.06
C ILE A 12 -3.06 4.46 -1.76
N ASP A 13 -2.28 5.54 -1.84
CA ASP A 13 -1.57 6.11 -0.70
C ASP A 13 -2.54 6.65 0.34
N GLY A 14 -3.60 7.34 -0.10
CA GLY A 14 -4.64 7.85 0.80
C GLY A 14 -5.41 6.73 1.49
N SER A 15 -5.73 5.65 0.77
CA SER A 15 -6.39 4.47 1.36
C SER A 15 -5.47 3.75 2.35
N MET A 16 -4.16 3.69 2.06
CA MET A 16 -3.19 3.06 2.95
C MET A 16 -2.99 3.87 4.23
N LEU A 17 -2.90 5.20 4.14
CA LEU A 17 -2.86 6.07 5.33
C LEU A 17 -4.16 5.97 6.15
N LEU A 18 -5.32 5.86 5.49
CA LEU A 18 -6.59 5.64 6.17
C LEU A 18 -6.61 4.29 6.90
N TYR A 19 -6.16 3.21 6.25
CA TYR A 19 -6.03 1.88 6.84
C TYR A 19 -5.18 1.91 8.11
N TRP A 20 -3.97 2.47 8.04
CA TRP A 20 -3.09 2.58 9.21
C TRP A 20 -3.61 3.52 10.28
N GLY A 21 -4.35 4.58 9.90
CA GLY A 21 -5.06 5.44 10.85
C GLY A 21 -6.11 4.66 11.64
N ILE A 22 -6.93 3.86 10.95
CA ILE A 22 -7.94 2.98 11.57
C ILE A 22 -7.27 1.93 12.47
N ALA A 23 -6.22 1.27 11.98
CA ALA A 23 -5.47 0.27 12.75
C ALA A 23 -4.85 0.86 14.02
N ALA A 24 -4.28 2.08 13.94
CA ALA A 24 -3.74 2.78 15.09
C ALA A 24 -4.83 3.13 16.11
N LEU A 25 -5.98 3.66 15.67
CA LEU A 25 -7.12 3.91 16.56
C LEU A 25 -7.62 2.63 17.25
N GLY A 26 -7.65 1.51 16.52
CA GLY A 26 -7.95 0.19 17.07
C GLY A 26 -6.94 -0.25 18.13
N CYS A 27 -5.65 -0.08 17.86
CA CYS A 27 -4.56 -0.41 18.79
C CYS A 27 -4.63 0.40 20.09
N PHE A 28 -4.97 1.68 20.01
CA PHE A 28 -5.16 2.53 21.20
C PHE A 28 -6.51 2.33 21.90
N GLY A 29 -7.36 1.40 21.42
CA GLY A 29 -8.68 1.15 21.99
C GLY A 29 -9.69 2.28 21.75
N LEU A 30 -9.39 3.21 20.84
CA LEU A 30 -10.25 4.33 20.47
C LEU A 30 -11.31 3.94 19.44
N LEU A 31 -11.13 2.79 18.77
CA LEU A 31 -12.05 2.24 17.79
C LEU A 31 -12.18 0.72 18.00
N HIS A 32 -13.41 0.21 18.01
CA HIS A 32 -13.64 -1.23 18.08
C HIS A 32 -13.62 -1.82 16.67
N LEU A 33 -12.72 -2.79 16.44
CA LEU A 33 -12.62 -3.53 15.18
C LEU A 33 -13.23 -4.93 15.37
N PRO A 34 -14.38 -5.24 14.75
CA PRO A 34 -15.03 -6.54 14.89
C PRO A 34 -14.14 -7.61 14.26
N LYS A 35 -13.89 -8.70 15.01
CA LYS A 35 -12.94 -9.74 14.60
C LYS A 35 -13.36 -10.44 13.32
N GLU A 36 -14.66 -10.54 13.07
CA GLU A 36 -15.27 -11.20 11.91
C GLU A 36 -15.04 -10.42 10.62
N ALA A 37 -14.72 -9.12 10.71
CA ALA A 37 -14.38 -8.28 9.56
C ALA A 37 -12.86 -8.17 9.34
N MET A 38 -12.04 -8.78 10.19
CA MET A 38 -10.58 -8.70 10.15
C MET A 38 -9.96 -9.93 9.48
N TYR A 39 -8.68 -9.82 9.11
CA TYR A 39 -7.93 -10.93 8.51
C TYR A 39 -7.87 -12.15 9.45
N ALA A 40 -7.69 -13.35 8.88
CA ALA A 40 -7.64 -14.56 9.68
C ALA A 40 -6.51 -14.50 10.73
N GLY A 41 -6.83 -14.91 11.96
CA GLY A 41 -5.89 -14.88 13.08
C GLY A 41 -5.68 -13.49 13.69
N TYR A 42 -6.46 -12.47 13.29
CA TYR A 42 -6.49 -11.16 13.95
C TYR A 42 -6.68 -11.27 15.47
N GLY A 43 -5.88 -10.52 16.23
CA GLY A 43 -5.86 -10.57 17.69
C GLY A 43 -4.95 -11.67 18.26
N THR A 44 -4.30 -12.47 17.42
CA THR A 44 -3.23 -13.37 17.87
C THR A 44 -1.89 -12.65 17.81
N PRO A 45 -1.02 -12.77 18.83
CA PRO A 45 0.22 -12.00 18.90
C PRO A 45 1.13 -12.13 17.67
N HIS A 46 1.17 -13.32 17.06
CA HIS A 46 2.02 -13.57 15.90
C HIS A 46 1.49 -12.93 14.62
N VAL A 47 0.19 -13.06 14.33
CA VAL A 47 -0.41 -12.49 13.12
C VAL A 47 -0.50 -10.97 13.23
N ASP A 48 -0.76 -10.44 14.42
CA ASP A 48 -0.74 -9.00 14.65
C ASP A 48 0.67 -8.44 14.47
N ALA A 49 1.71 -9.08 15.03
CA ALA A 49 3.09 -8.67 14.80
C ALA A 49 3.48 -8.74 13.31
N TRP A 50 3.01 -9.77 12.59
CA TRP A 50 3.18 -9.88 11.15
C TRP A 50 2.52 -8.70 10.42
N ASN A 51 1.25 -8.37 10.69
CA ASN A 51 0.57 -7.24 10.05
C ASN A 51 1.26 -5.90 10.40
N TRP A 52 1.60 -5.67 11.67
CA TRP A 52 2.32 -4.48 12.11
C TRP A 52 3.72 -4.34 11.49
N SER A 53 4.33 -5.44 11.05
CA SER A 53 5.58 -5.38 10.29
C SER A 53 5.45 -4.72 8.91
N PHE A 54 4.22 -4.60 8.37
CA PHE A 54 3.95 -3.87 7.12
C PHE A 54 3.87 -2.36 7.31
N ALA A 55 3.58 -1.86 8.51
CA ALA A 55 3.42 -0.42 8.74
C ALA A 55 4.58 0.43 8.20
N PRO A 56 5.86 0.05 8.41
CA PRO A 56 6.98 0.81 7.87
C PRO A 56 6.98 0.89 6.33
N ILE A 57 6.75 -0.22 5.63
CA ILE A 57 6.76 -0.25 4.16
C ILE A 57 5.54 0.46 3.58
N ASP A 58 4.39 0.28 4.21
CA ASP A 58 3.12 0.87 3.78
C ASP A 58 3.12 2.38 3.91
N LEU A 59 3.55 2.88 5.07
CA LEU A 59 3.72 4.32 5.29
C LEU A 59 4.81 4.88 4.38
N ALA A 60 5.92 4.17 4.17
CA ALA A 60 6.97 4.63 3.28
C ALA A 60 6.48 4.77 1.84
N PHE A 61 5.76 3.79 1.29
CA PHE A 61 5.25 3.90 -0.08
C PHE A 61 4.20 4.99 -0.20
N ALA A 62 3.32 5.14 0.80
CA ALA A 62 2.26 6.14 0.77
C ALA A 62 2.80 7.57 0.84
N LEU A 63 3.77 7.82 1.74
CA LEU A 63 4.39 9.13 1.88
C LEU A 63 5.23 9.49 0.65
N THR A 64 6.00 8.54 0.10
CA THR A 64 6.81 8.77 -1.10
C THR A 64 5.94 8.99 -2.35
N GLY A 65 4.81 8.28 -2.47
CA GLY A 65 3.88 8.46 -3.59
C GLY A 65 3.18 9.82 -3.56
N LEU A 66 2.67 10.25 -2.40
CA LEU A 66 2.09 11.59 -2.24
C LEU A 66 3.13 12.70 -2.43
N LEU A 67 4.36 12.50 -1.96
CA LEU A 67 5.47 13.43 -2.20
C LEU A 67 5.79 13.54 -3.68
N ALA A 68 5.81 12.43 -4.41
CA ALA A 68 5.99 12.43 -5.86
C ALA A 68 4.88 13.23 -6.56
N VAL A 69 3.62 13.06 -6.17
CA VAL A 69 2.50 13.84 -6.72
C VAL A 69 2.68 15.33 -6.44
N ARG A 70 3.09 15.71 -5.23
CA ARG A 70 3.35 17.10 -4.86
C ARG A 70 4.49 17.70 -5.69
N MET A 71 5.63 17.00 -5.79
CA MET A 71 6.80 17.44 -6.57
C MET A 71 6.45 17.60 -8.06
N ALA A 72 5.69 16.65 -8.62
CA ALA A 72 5.27 16.72 -10.02
C ALA A 72 4.41 17.97 -10.31
N ARG A 73 3.52 18.34 -9.39
CA ARG A 73 2.71 19.57 -9.49
C ARG A 73 3.56 20.85 -9.43
N GLN A 74 4.73 20.77 -8.79
CA GLN A 74 5.67 21.89 -8.66
C GLN A 74 6.69 21.93 -9.81
N GLY A 75 6.62 21.00 -10.78
CA GLY A 75 7.61 20.88 -11.85
C GLY A 75 8.97 20.35 -11.38
N ASP A 76 9.07 19.81 -10.16
CA ASP A 76 10.34 19.32 -9.62
C ASP A 76 10.68 17.93 -10.17
N PRO A 77 11.75 17.75 -10.97
CA PRO A 77 12.07 16.50 -11.66
C PRO A 77 12.35 15.32 -10.70
N ARG A 78 12.62 15.60 -9.41
CA ARG A 78 12.80 14.57 -8.38
C ARG A 78 11.53 13.75 -8.15
N TRP A 79 10.35 14.19 -8.62
CA TRP A 79 9.11 13.41 -8.51
C TRP A 79 9.25 11.99 -9.05
N ARG A 80 10.07 11.78 -10.09
CA ARG A 80 10.19 10.50 -10.79
C ARG A 80 10.83 9.39 -9.94
N PRO A 81 12.02 9.58 -9.33
CA PRO A 81 12.58 8.57 -8.44
C PRO A 81 11.68 8.30 -7.21
N TYR A 82 11.01 9.31 -6.65
CA TYR A 82 10.05 9.08 -5.55
C TYR A 82 8.84 8.24 -5.99
N ALA A 83 8.30 8.46 -7.18
CA ALA A 83 7.24 7.63 -7.73
C ALA A 83 7.72 6.18 -7.97
N LEU A 84 8.95 5.99 -8.41
CA LEU A 84 9.51 4.64 -8.61
C LEU A 84 9.71 3.90 -7.28
N ILE A 85 10.22 4.58 -6.25
CA ILE A 85 10.35 4.03 -4.89
C ILE A 85 8.96 3.63 -4.38
N SER A 86 7.98 4.53 -4.47
CA SER A 86 6.60 4.26 -4.07
C SER A 86 6.05 3.00 -4.76
N LEU A 87 6.11 2.92 -6.09
CA LEU A 87 5.61 1.76 -6.84
C LEU A 87 6.33 0.45 -6.48
N ALA A 88 7.65 0.48 -6.28
CA ALA A 88 8.42 -0.69 -5.87
C ALA A 88 8.01 -1.19 -4.48
N LEU A 89 7.84 -0.28 -3.52
CA LEU A 89 7.39 -0.63 -2.17
C LEU A 89 5.92 -1.09 -2.15
N THR A 90 5.05 -0.46 -2.95
CA THR A 90 3.65 -0.91 -3.15
C THR A 90 3.60 -2.34 -3.68
N PHE A 91 4.46 -2.68 -4.66
CA PHE A 91 4.58 -4.05 -5.16
C PHE A 91 4.99 -5.03 -4.06
N CYS A 92 6.06 -4.71 -3.32
CA CYS A 92 6.57 -5.56 -2.25
C CYS A 92 5.51 -5.77 -1.16
N ALA A 93 4.84 -4.71 -0.70
CA ALA A 93 3.79 -4.79 0.31
C ALA A 93 2.66 -5.73 -0.13
N GLY A 94 2.08 -5.50 -1.31
CA GLY A 94 1.01 -6.34 -1.84
C GLY A 94 1.45 -7.79 -2.05
N LEU A 95 2.64 -8.02 -2.62
CA LEU A 95 3.15 -9.36 -2.89
C LEU A 95 3.44 -10.16 -1.62
N MET A 96 4.07 -9.54 -0.62
CA MET A 96 4.35 -10.20 0.66
C MET A 96 3.07 -10.62 1.36
N ALA A 97 2.03 -9.77 1.30
CA ALA A 97 0.74 -10.04 1.91
C ALA A 97 0.04 -11.23 1.23
N VAL A 98 -0.13 -11.22 -0.10
CA VAL A 98 -0.73 -12.35 -0.84
C VAL A 98 0.07 -13.64 -0.71
N SER A 99 1.40 -13.53 -0.61
CA SER A 99 2.27 -14.68 -0.40
C SER A 99 2.05 -15.30 0.98
N TYR A 100 1.91 -14.48 2.03
CA TYR A 100 1.58 -14.96 3.37
C TYR A 100 0.25 -15.72 3.39
N TRP A 101 -0.82 -15.13 2.86
CA TRP A 101 -2.13 -15.77 2.86
C TRP A 101 -2.14 -17.06 2.03
N ALA A 102 -1.45 -17.08 0.88
CA ALA A 102 -1.29 -18.30 0.10
C ALA A 102 -0.59 -19.42 0.88
N LEU A 103 0.47 -19.09 1.64
CA LEU A 103 1.20 -20.05 2.48
C LEU A 103 0.35 -20.56 3.65
N THR A 104 -0.51 -19.72 4.21
CA THR A 104 -1.44 -20.11 5.29
C THR A 104 -2.75 -20.72 4.76
N SER A 105 -2.88 -20.91 3.44
CA SER A 105 -4.10 -21.41 2.78
C SER A 105 -5.37 -20.59 3.09
N ASP A 106 -5.21 -19.27 3.25
CA ASP A 106 -6.31 -18.32 3.39
C ASP A 106 -6.53 -17.58 2.06
N PHE A 107 -7.75 -17.57 1.57
CA PHE A 107 -8.13 -17.02 0.27
C PHE A 107 -9.30 -16.05 0.36
N ASP A 108 -9.50 -15.39 1.50
CA ASP A 108 -10.55 -14.37 1.65
C ASP A 108 -10.39 -13.25 0.59
N PRO A 109 -11.36 -13.08 -0.33
CA PRO A 109 -11.31 -12.04 -1.36
C PRO A 109 -11.22 -10.63 -0.80
N ALA A 110 -11.73 -10.38 0.41
CA ALA A 110 -11.67 -9.07 1.05
C ALA A 110 -10.22 -8.63 1.37
N TRP A 111 -9.32 -9.58 1.62
CA TRP A 111 -7.90 -9.33 1.91
C TRP A 111 -7.03 -9.54 0.68
N TRP A 112 -7.36 -10.50 -0.18
CA TRP A 112 -6.65 -10.72 -1.44
C TRP A 112 -6.85 -9.59 -2.44
N GLY A 113 -8.09 -9.12 -2.63
CA GLY A 113 -8.45 -8.13 -3.64
C GLY A 113 -7.63 -6.84 -3.55
N PRO A 114 -7.61 -6.15 -2.40
CA PRO A 114 -6.82 -4.93 -2.23
C PRO A 114 -5.31 -5.15 -2.47
N ASN A 115 -4.74 -6.25 -1.98
CA ASN A 115 -3.31 -6.51 -2.11
C ASN A 115 -2.90 -6.90 -3.54
N LEU A 116 -3.74 -7.64 -4.26
CA LEU A 116 -3.58 -7.87 -5.69
C LEU A 116 -3.71 -6.57 -6.49
N ALA A 117 -4.58 -5.64 -6.07
CA ALA A 117 -4.68 -4.33 -6.71
C ALA A 117 -3.40 -3.50 -6.51
N LEU A 118 -2.74 -3.57 -5.34
CA LEU A 118 -1.42 -2.96 -5.12
C LEU A 118 -0.37 -3.52 -6.09
N VAL A 119 -0.27 -4.85 -6.20
CA VAL A 119 0.64 -5.53 -7.13
C VAL A 119 0.35 -5.13 -8.57
N GLY A 120 -0.92 -5.18 -8.98
CA GLY A 120 -1.36 -4.84 -10.33
C GLY A 120 -1.07 -3.39 -10.69
N ALA A 121 -1.35 -2.44 -9.78
CA ALA A 121 -1.05 -1.04 -9.98
C ALA A 121 0.46 -0.79 -10.15
N ALA A 122 1.29 -1.42 -9.32
CA ALA A 122 2.73 -1.30 -9.40
C ALA A 122 3.28 -1.86 -10.73
N LEU A 123 2.85 -3.06 -11.14
CA LEU A 123 3.24 -3.69 -12.41
C LEU A 123 2.74 -2.90 -13.62
N TRP A 124 1.57 -2.26 -13.52
CA TRP A 124 1.02 -1.44 -14.58
C TRP A 124 1.80 -0.12 -14.77
N TRP A 125 2.10 0.58 -13.68
CA TRP A 125 2.68 1.91 -13.74
C TRP A 125 4.20 1.94 -13.87
N THR A 126 4.91 0.97 -13.28
CA THR A 126 6.39 0.93 -13.32
C THR A 126 6.96 0.99 -14.75
N PRO A 127 6.57 0.11 -15.70
CA PRO A 127 7.11 0.18 -17.06
C PRO A 127 6.71 1.46 -17.80
N ARG A 128 5.51 2.00 -17.54
CA ARG A 128 5.04 3.26 -18.13
C ARG A 128 5.80 4.46 -17.59
N LEU A 129 6.14 4.45 -16.31
CA LEU A 129 6.98 5.46 -15.68
C LEU A 129 8.39 5.41 -16.27
N ILE A 130 8.98 4.23 -16.41
CA ILE A 130 10.32 4.05 -16.99
C ILE A 130 10.35 4.47 -18.46
N GLY A 131 9.36 4.05 -19.26
CA GLY A 131 9.28 4.35 -20.70
C GLY A 131 8.82 5.77 -21.04
N SER A 132 8.27 6.53 -20.08
CA SER A 132 7.95 7.94 -20.32
C SER A 132 9.25 8.74 -20.47
N HIS A 133 9.51 9.31 -21.64
CA HIS A 133 10.51 10.39 -21.74
C HIS A 133 9.94 11.63 -21.04
N GLY A 134 10.77 12.27 -20.22
CA GLY A 134 10.38 13.38 -19.33
C GLY A 134 9.80 14.56 -20.08
#